data_AF-A0A7W2G4B5-F1
#
_entry.id   AF-A0A7W2G4B5-F1
#
_cell.length_a   1.000
_cell.length_b   1.000
_cell.length_c   1.000
_cell.angle_alpha   90.00
_cell.angle_beta   90.00
_cell.angle_gamma   90.00
#
_symmetry.space_group_name_H-M   'P 1'
#
loop_
_entity.id
_entity.type
_entity.pdbx_description
1 polymer ?
#
loop_
_entity_poly.entity_id
_entity_poly.type
_entity_poly.pdbx_seq_one_letter_code
_entity_poly.pdbx_strand_id
1 'polypeptide(L)'
;MKKGVLYNVLVVLFFIITFTVFIKGNVAHAEDNFDGKIIGTDVAIDKSWNITFNRMLDKDTVNNSNIIVKDSSGNIVDTKLGLDSTGFIVTIAPSSSYKYGQNYNIVIKSTIKTVGGDMLGKDIQLKFSTKQEDNQNDNSDNKSDGNSNGKYTVTIDASHGGEDTGNVSSSGVEGKDINLSVALKTGKILEKNGVNVVYTRTDDKNIDVQSRIDMSNEAKSDELVSIHTNTYPENTDVHGIETYYSTSNKSEESKILASDIQKEIINVTGSVDRGVKEAQPQHEILNGVDAPSVMVYLGFMSNESESELMNTSDFQDKSAEAIAKGILSSLSFIDQNSGDNQNEGNGVGMSSNESNPKVVLDPGHGMGQDVGSNGNGYQEDDVTLSIALKTGEILNKNGVNVIYTRTKDERNTTSCTVTESLQKRCDIANASGAEFMLSIHTNAFDSSEAEGTETLYYTGNSYSEKLASLIQEKLVSSLGTYNRGLKDGNWLYITRNTKIPTVLTEPGFLTNDKDASILGSDVGQEKAAQAIASAILEYLGIV
;
A
#
# COMPACT_ATOMS: atom_id res chain seq x y z
N MET A 1 -11.17 59.98 5.31
CA MET A 1 -10.01 59.24 5.86
C MET A 1 -10.58 58.08 6.67
N LYS A 2 -10.61 56.82 6.17
CA LYS A 2 -9.56 55.77 6.29
C LYS A 2 -9.04 55.68 7.75
N LYS A 3 -9.14 54.59 8.52
CA LYS A 3 -9.18 53.13 8.25
C LYS A 3 -9.89 52.40 9.42
N GLY A 4 -10.47 51.24 9.13
CA GLY A 4 -10.95 50.28 10.12
C GLY A 4 -9.97 49.13 10.40
N VAL A 5 -10.18 48.53 11.57
CA VAL A 5 -10.16 47.09 11.98
C VAL A 5 -8.92 46.24 11.66
N LEU A 6 -8.42 45.52 12.68
CA LEU A 6 -8.12 44.07 12.57
C LEU A 6 -8.05 43.38 13.94
N TYR A 7 -8.86 42.33 14.12
CA TYR A 7 -8.71 41.28 15.12
C TYR A 7 -7.88 40.16 14.49
N ASN A 8 -6.91 39.61 15.21
CA ASN A 8 -6.12 38.45 14.80
C ASN A 8 -6.93 37.17 15.02
N VAL A 9 -7.21 36.43 13.95
CA VAL A 9 -7.75 35.07 13.98
C VAL A 9 -6.61 34.10 13.68
N LEU A 10 -6.48 33.11 14.55
CA LEU A 10 -5.57 31.97 14.50
C LEU A 10 -5.93 31.09 13.29
N VAL A 11 -4.96 30.80 12.41
CA VAL A 11 -5.12 29.83 11.30
C VAL A 11 -4.28 28.61 11.63
N VAL A 12 -4.96 27.47 11.77
CA VAL A 12 -4.39 26.13 11.84
C VAL A 12 -3.96 25.73 10.43
N LEU A 13 -2.65 25.49 10.23
CA LEU A 13 -2.10 25.03 8.95
C LEU A 13 -2.29 23.51 8.81
N PHE A 14 -3.11 23.09 7.85
CA PHE A 14 -3.04 21.78 7.21
C PHE A 14 -1.98 21.85 6.10
N PHE A 15 -0.96 20.99 6.15
CA PHE A 15 0.00 20.84 5.05
C PHE A 15 -0.51 19.78 4.06
N ILE A 16 -1.05 20.26 2.94
CA ILE A 16 -1.19 19.50 1.70
C ILE A 16 0.15 19.61 0.97
N ILE A 17 0.79 18.47 0.68
CA ILE A 17 2.01 18.42 -0.13
C ILE A 17 1.67 18.91 -1.54
N THR A 18 2.11 20.13 -1.85
CA THR A 18 2.08 20.73 -3.19
C THR A 18 3.52 20.84 -3.68
N PHE A 19 3.82 20.17 -4.80
CA PHE A 19 5.07 20.38 -5.53
C PHE A 19 5.05 21.81 -6.07
N THR A 20 5.78 22.72 -5.45
CA THR A 20 5.91 24.09 -5.95
C THR A 20 7.14 24.20 -6.84
N VAL A 21 6.96 24.03 -8.15
CA VAL A 21 7.95 24.49 -9.14
C VAL A 21 7.76 25.99 -9.33
N PHE A 22 8.64 26.80 -8.72
CA PHE A 22 8.71 28.23 -9.02
C PHE A 22 9.35 28.44 -10.39
N ILE A 23 8.53 28.74 -11.40
CA ILE A 23 8.96 29.47 -12.59
C ILE A 23 8.15 30.76 -12.66
N LYS A 24 8.86 31.90 -12.59
CA LYS A 24 8.31 33.22 -12.90
C LYS A 24 7.82 33.23 -14.36
N GLY A 25 6.52 33.30 -14.59
CA GLY A 25 5.94 33.56 -15.91
C GLY A 25 4.42 33.57 -15.90
N ASN A 26 3.81 34.60 -16.48
CA ASN A 26 2.35 34.79 -16.58
C ASN A 26 1.70 33.82 -17.60
N VAL A 27 1.50 32.54 -17.27
CA VAL A 27 0.74 31.59 -18.10
C VAL A 27 0.03 30.56 -17.20
N ALA A 28 -1.18 30.12 -17.54
CA ALA A 28 -1.79 28.98 -16.85
C ALA A 28 -1.12 27.68 -17.34
N HIS A 29 -0.77 26.81 -16.38
CA HIS A 29 -0.15 25.50 -16.61
C HIS A 29 -1.03 24.43 -16.00
N ALA A 30 -1.30 23.32 -16.71
CA ALA A 30 -1.45 22.05 -16.02
C ALA A 30 -0.03 21.57 -15.70
N GLU A 31 0.25 21.16 -14.47
CA GLU A 31 1.60 20.80 -14.02
C GLU A 31 2.30 19.80 -14.97
N ASP A 32 3.56 20.08 -15.31
CA ASP A 32 4.61 19.22 -15.90
C ASP A 32 4.23 18.11 -16.91
N ASN A 33 4.47 18.41 -18.21
CA ASN A 33 4.62 17.49 -19.35
C ASN A 33 3.52 16.42 -19.59
N PHE A 34 2.25 16.83 -19.53
CA PHE A 34 1.13 15.94 -19.89
C PHE A 34 0.96 15.62 -21.39
N ASP A 35 1.61 16.35 -22.30
CA ASP A 35 1.39 16.18 -23.75
C ASP A 35 1.84 14.79 -24.24
N GLY A 36 0.86 13.89 -24.40
CA GLY A 36 1.07 12.51 -24.82
C GLY A 36 1.27 11.51 -23.67
N LYS A 37 1.08 11.91 -22.40
CA LYS A 37 1.24 11.04 -21.23
C LYS A 37 0.21 9.92 -21.24
N ILE A 38 0.65 8.69 -20.96
CA ILE A 38 -0.26 7.56 -20.72
C ILE A 38 -0.72 7.64 -19.26
N ILE A 39 -2.03 7.82 -19.06
CA ILE A 39 -2.66 8.00 -17.74
C ILE A 39 -3.35 6.72 -17.25
N GLY A 40 -3.45 5.70 -18.08
CA GLY A 40 -3.90 4.36 -17.68
C GLY A 40 -3.79 3.35 -18.80
N THR A 41 -3.51 2.11 -18.46
CA THR A 41 -3.50 0.97 -19.37
C THR A 41 -4.41 -0.10 -18.80
N ASP A 42 -5.16 -0.81 -19.66
CA ASP A 42 -6.06 -1.90 -19.25
C ASP A 42 -7.20 -1.44 -18.32
N VAL A 43 -7.69 -0.20 -18.52
CA VAL A 43 -8.72 0.37 -17.64
C VAL A 43 -10.12 -0.17 -17.94
N ALA A 44 -10.99 -0.17 -16.94
CA ALA A 44 -12.40 -0.51 -17.11
C ALA A 44 -13.07 0.34 -18.20
N ILE A 45 -14.03 -0.25 -18.93
CA ILE A 45 -14.72 0.44 -20.03
C ILE A 45 -15.66 1.56 -19.56
N ASP A 46 -15.93 1.68 -18.26
CA ASP A 46 -16.71 2.76 -17.64
C ASP A 46 -15.84 3.78 -16.89
N LYS A 47 -14.51 3.70 -17.03
CA LYS A 47 -13.55 4.52 -16.27
C LYS A 47 -13.84 6.01 -16.41
N SER A 48 -14.04 6.67 -15.28
CA SER A 48 -14.09 8.13 -15.17
C SER A 48 -12.72 8.70 -14.78
N TRP A 49 -12.43 9.91 -15.21
CA TRP A 49 -11.14 10.58 -14.99
C TRP A 49 -11.33 11.87 -14.20
N ASN A 50 -10.49 12.09 -13.19
CA ASN A 50 -10.43 13.36 -12.46
C ASN A 50 -9.15 14.10 -12.83
N ILE A 51 -9.28 15.31 -13.37
CA ILE A 51 -8.16 16.16 -13.78
C ILE A 51 -8.10 17.38 -12.86
N THR A 52 -7.02 17.48 -12.09
CA THR A 52 -6.77 18.62 -11.20
C THR A 52 -6.02 19.72 -11.93
N PHE A 53 -6.48 20.95 -11.76
CA PHE A 53 -5.85 22.17 -12.25
C PHE A 53 -5.20 22.91 -11.08
N ASN A 54 -4.11 23.61 -11.32
CA ASN A 54 -3.41 24.39 -10.28
C ASN A 54 -4.11 25.71 -9.93
N ARG A 55 -5.14 26.08 -10.68
CA ARG A 55 -5.92 27.31 -10.52
C ARG A 55 -7.40 27.02 -10.76
N MET A 56 -8.24 27.68 -9.98
CA MET A 56 -9.69 27.56 -10.07
C MET A 56 -10.17 27.92 -11.49
N LEU A 57 -10.97 27.04 -12.08
CA LEU A 57 -11.49 27.16 -13.44
C LEU A 57 -12.74 28.03 -13.52
N ASP A 58 -12.86 28.74 -14.64
CA ASP A 58 -14.12 29.32 -15.05
C ASP A 58 -15.05 28.18 -15.54
N LYS A 59 -16.09 27.92 -14.75
CA LYS A 59 -17.09 26.87 -15.00
C LYS A 59 -17.69 26.93 -16.39
N ASP A 60 -17.83 28.13 -16.98
CA ASP A 60 -18.47 28.29 -18.30
C ASP A 60 -17.56 27.75 -19.42
N THR A 61 -16.27 27.59 -19.13
CA THR A 61 -15.29 27.01 -20.05
C THR A 61 -15.06 25.50 -19.84
N VAL A 62 -15.65 24.89 -18.80
CA VAL A 62 -15.63 23.44 -18.57
C VAL A 62 -16.78 22.80 -19.35
N ASN A 63 -16.52 22.47 -20.61
CA ASN A 63 -17.53 21.95 -21.52
C ASN A 63 -16.91 21.03 -22.60
N ASN A 64 -17.76 20.27 -23.31
CA ASN A 64 -17.35 19.30 -24.33
C ASN A 64 -16.71 19.94 -25.59
N SER A 65 -16.62 21.27 -25.68
CA SER A 65 -15.83 21.94 -26.74
C SER A 65 -14.37 22.14 -26.34
N ASN A 66 -14.10 22.24 -25.03
CA ASN A 66 -12.78 22.46 -24.45
C ASN A 66 -12.16 21.19 -23.87
N ILE A 67 -12.96 20.19 -23.48
CA ILE A 67 -12.49 18.90 -22.97
C ILE A 67 -13.14 17.81 -23.81
N ILE A 68 -12.34 17.03 -24.53
CA ILE A 68 -12.81 16.10 -25.56
C ILE A 68 -12.13 14.75 -25.37
N VAL A 69 -12.89 13.66 -25.34
CA VAL A 69 -12.32 12.31 -25.45
C VAL A 69 -12.42 11.83 -26.88
N LYS A 70 -11.34 11.27 -27.42
CA LYS A 70 -11.29 10.70 -28.77
C LYS A 70 -10.86 9.25 -28.75
N ASP A 71 -11.46 8.43 -29.62
CA ASP A 71 -10.99 7.06 -29.86
C ASP A 71 -9.73 7.03 -30.74
N SER A 72 -9.20 5.83 -30.97
CA SER A 72 -8.02 5.56 -31.81
C SER A 72 -8.18 6.00 -33.27
N SER A 73 -9.42 6.15 -33.75
CA SER A 73 -9.74 6.65 -35.09
C SER A 73 -9.95 8.17 -35.13
N GLY A 74 -9.88 8.84 -33.98
CA GLY A 74 -10.08 10.28 -33.84
C GLY A 74 -11.55 10.71 -33.69
N ASN A 75 -12.49 9.77 -33.57
CA ASN A 75 -13.89 10.08 -33.34
C ASN A 75 -14.11 10.57 -31.91
N ILE A 76 -14.99 11.56 -31.72
CA ILE A 76 -15.32 12.07 -30.39
C ILE A 76 -16.20 11.04 -29.67
N VAL A 77 -15.81 10.69 -28.44
CA VAL A 77 -16.60 9.91 -27.49
C VAL A 77 -17.39 10.89 -26.64
N ASP A 78 -18.69 10.66 -26.52
CA ASP A 78 -19.55 11.53 -25.71
C ASP A 78 -19.26 11.35 -24.21
N THR A 79 -19.17 12.47 -23.49
CA THR A 79 -18.78 12.50 -22.07
C THR A 79 -19.64 13.47 -21.27
N LYS A 80 -19.86 13.11 -20.01
CA LYS A 80 -20.41 13.99 -18.98
C LYS A 80 -19.25 14.61 -18.21
N LEU A 81 -19.26 15.95 -18.11
CA LEU A 81 -18.26 16.70 -17.36
C LEU A 81 -18.85 17.18 -16.04
N GLY A 82 -18.08 17.00 -14.96
CA GLY A 82 -18.34 17.59 -13.65
C GLY A 82 -17.22 18.57 -13.29
N LEU A 83 -17.57 19.66 -12.60
CA LEU A 83 -16.60 20.50 -11.92
C LEU A 83 -16.90 20.41 -10.42
N ASP A 84 -15.89 20.08 -9.64
CA ASP A 84 -16.05 19.96 -8.20
C ASP A 84 -16.35 21.31 -7.52
N SER A 85 -16.73 21.27 -6.24
CA SER A 85 -17.09 22.48 -5.48
C SER A 85 -15.93 23.43 -5.27
N THR A 86 -14.68 22.94 -5.32
CA THR A 86 -13.49 23.78 -5.22
C THR A 86 -13.19 24.51 -6.53
N GLY A 87 -13.68 23.99 -7.66
CA GLY A 87 -13.42 24.52 -9.00
C GLY A 87 -12.04 24.16 -9.55
N PHE A 88 -11.32 23.24 -8.91
CA PHE A 88 -9.99 22.80 -9.34
C PHE A 88 -10.00 21.43 -10.00
N ILE A 89 -11.03 20.60 -9.81
CA ILE A 89 -11.07 19.23 -10.31
C ILE A 89 -12.20 19.07 -11.32
N VAL A 90 -11.83 18.65 -12.54
CA VAL A 90 -12.80 18.27 -13.57
C VAL A 90 -12.93 16.75 -13.64
N THR A 91 -14.14 16.25 -13.46
CA THR A 91 -14.49 14.85 -13.71
C THR A 91 -14.93 14.66 -15.16
N ILE A 92 -14.40 13.64 -15.83
CA ILE A 92 -14.72 13.25 -17.21
C ILE A 92 -15.23 11.82 -17.18
N ALA A 93 -16.55 11.65 -17.31
CA ALA A 93 -17.20 10.34 -17.32
C ALA A 93 -17.72 10.02 -18.72
N PRO A 94 -17.53 8.79 -19.23
CA PRO A 94 -18.14 8.39 -20.50
C PRO A 94 -19.68 8.43 -20.41
N SER A 95 -20.36 9.02 -21.39
CA SER A 95 -21.83 8.96 -21.47
C SER A 95 -22.34 7.54 -21.77
N SER A 96 -21.49 6.71 -22.36
CA SER A 96 -21.69 5.28 -22.62
C SER A 96 -20.33 4.60 -22.57
N SER A 97 -20.28 3.35 -22.11
CA SER A 97 -19.01 2.65 -21.93
C SER A 97 -18.13 2.71 -23.19
N TYR A 98 -16.84 2.91 -22.95
CA TYR A 98 -15.81 2.76 -23.97
C TYR A 98 -15.86 1.36 -24.57
N LYS A 99 -15.27 1.21 -25.76
CA LYS A 99 -15.09 -0.10 -26.39
C LYS A 99 -13.92 -0.82 -25.74
N TYR A 100 -14.01 -2.14 -25.66
CA TYR A 100 -12.92 -2.99 -25.20
C TYR A 100 -11.69 -2.92 -26.11
N GLY A 101 -10.51 -3.06 -25.51
CA GLY A 101 -9.22 -3.21 -26.18
C GLY A 101 -8.79 -2.01 -27.02
N GLN A 102 -9.35 -0.83 -26.75
CA GLN A 102 -9.15 0.38 -27.56
C GLN A 102 -8.32 1.41 -26.84
N ASN A 103 -7.60 2.22 -27.64
CA ASN A 103 -6.87 3.38 -27.15
C ASN A 103 -7.74 4.63 -27.28
N TYR A 104 -7.65 5.50 -26.29
CA TYR A 104 -8.37 6.76 -26.19
C TYR A 104 -7.42 7.91 -25.84
N ASN A 105 -7.85 9.13 -26.17
CA ASN A 105 -7.11 10.36 -25.94
C ASN A 105 -8.04 11.46 -25.40
N ILE A 106 -7.77 11.95 -24.21
CA ILE A 106 -8.41 13.12 -23.62
C ILE A 106 -7.64 14.36 -24.06
N VAL A 107 -8.32 15.28 -24.75
CA VAL A 107 -7.78 16.55 -25.23
C VAL A 107 -8.39 17.68 -24.41
N ILE A 108 -7.54 18.40 -23.68
CA ILE A 108 -7.91 19.63 -22.96
C ILE A 108 -7.37 20.80 -23.77
N LYS A 109 -8.26 21.61 -24.33
CA LYS A 109 -7.87 22.74 -25.17
C LYS A 109 -7.32 23.90 -24.36
N SER A 110 -6.40 24.61 -24.98
CA SER A 110 -5.86 25.90 -24.53
C SER A 110 -6.95 26.95 -24.23
N THR A 111 -8.15 26.77 -24.79
CA THR A 111 -9.29 27.67 -24.63
C THR A 111 -10.04 27.55 -23.29
N ILE A 112 -9.70 26.57 -22.45
CA ILE A 112 -10.17 26.54 -21.06
C ILE A 112 -9.54 27.68 -20.26
N LYS A 113 -10.31 28.29 -19.33
CA LYS A 113 -9.88 29.48 -18.59
C LYS A 113 -9.97 29.27 -17.09
N THR A 114 -9.10 29.98 -16.36
CA THR A 114 -9.28 30.20 -14.93
C THR A 114 -10.34 31.27 -14.66
N VAL A 115 -10.84 31.38 -13.43
CA VAL A 115 -11.72 32.49 -13.00
C VAL A 115 -11.09 33.87 -13.26
N GLY A 116 -9.76 33.95 -13.27
CA GLY A 116 -9.00 35.17 -13.60
C GLY A 116 -8.92 35.49 -15.09
N GLY A 117 -9.48 34.64 -15.96
CA GLY A 117 -9.44 34.79 -17.42
C GLY A 117 -8.16 34.24 -18.08
N ASP A 118 -7.20 33.76 -17.29
CA ASP A 118 -5.96 33.17 -17.81
C ASP A 118 -6.26 31.85 -18.53
N MET A 119 -5.72 31.70 -19.73
CA MET A 119 -5.85 30.51 -20.59
C MET A 119 -4.68 29.54 -20.39
N LEU A 120 -4.93 28.26 -20.66
CA LEU A 120 -3.85 27.26 -20.77
C LEU A 120 -2.89 27.64 -21.90
N GLY A 121 -1.58 27.47 -21.65
CA GLY A 121 -0.55 27.85 -22.63
C GLY A 121 -0.57 27.07 -23.95
N LYS A 122 -1.11 25.84 -23.95
CA LYS A 122 -1.33 25.00 -25.15
C LYS A 122 -2.38 23.92 -24.87
N ASP A 123 -2.84 23.23 -25.92
CA ASP A 123 -3.64 22.03 -25.78
C ASP A 123 -2.84 20.91 -25.09
N ILE A 124 -3.51 20.10 -24.29
CA ILE A 124 -2.96 18.98 -23.54
C ILE A 124 -3.63 17.68 -24.00
N GLN A 125 -2.86 16.60 -24.13
CA GLN A 125 -3.34 15.29 -24.57
C GLN A 125 -2.98 14.20 -23.57
N LEU A 126 -3.96 13.46 -23.06
CA LEU A 126 -3.76 12.35 -22.12
C LEU A 126 -4.27 11.05 -22.76
N LYS A 127 -3.47 9.99 -22.73
CA LYS A 127 -3.78 8.73 -23.41
C LYS A 127 -4.15 7.64 -22.42
N PHE A 128 -5.11 6.80 -22.76
CA PHE A 128 -5.39 5.57 -22.00
C PHE A 128 -5.80 4.43 -22.92
N SER A 129 -5.71 3.18 -22.43
CA SER A 129 -6.24 2.00 -23.12
C SER A 129 -7.22 1.24 -22.24
N THR A 130 -8.31 0.74 -22.82
CA THR A 130 -9.31 -0.06 -22.13
C THR A 130 -8.95 -1.54 -22.12
N LYS A 131 -9.48 -2.25 -21.13
CA LYS A 131 -9.30 -3.70 -21.00
C LYS A 131 -9.80 -4.46 -22.22
N GLN A 132 -9.23 -5.62 -22.49
CA GLN A 132 -9.72 -6.50 -23.56
C GLN A 132 -11.11 -7.04 -23.22
N GLU A 133 -11.86 -7.43 -24.24
CA GLU A 133 -13.15 -8.09 -24.05
C GLU A 133 -12.87 -9.48 -23.47
N ASP A 134 -13.43 -9.77 -22.30
CA ASP A 134 -13.42 -11.12 -21.76
C ASP A 134 -14.20 -11.99 -22.75
N ASN A 135 -13.51 -12.85 -23.51
CA ASN A 135 -14.17 -13.85 -24.37
C ASN A 135 -14.88 -14.87 -23.48
N GLN A 136 -16.04 -14.52 -22.94
CA GLN A 136 -16.93 -15.46 -22.28
C GLN A 136 -17.70 -16.24 -23.37
N ASN A 137 -17.01 -17.21 -23.95
CA ASN A 137 -17.64 -18.44 -24.40
C ASN A 137 -17.25 -19.54 -23.42
N ASP A 138 -17.69 -19.41 -22.18
CA ASP A 138 -17.77 -20.55 -21.25
C ASP A 138 -19.20 -20.64 -20.72
N ASN A 139 -20.04 -21.28 -21.53
CA ASN A 139 -21.07 -22.16 -21.00
C ASN A 139 -20.34 -23.33 -20.34
N SER A 140 -19.94 -23.18 -19.08
CA SER A 140 -19.60 -24.32 -18.25
C SER A 140 -20.65 -24.45 -17.17
N ASP A 141 -21.69 -25.21 -17.51
CA ASP A 141 -22.39 -26.02 -16.54
C ASP A 141 -21.37 -26.74 -15.65
N ASN A 142 -21.66 -26.72 -14.34
CA ASN A 142 -20.99 -27.51 -13.32
C ASN A 142 -20.66 -28.92 -13.81
N LYS A 143 -19.37 -29.19 -14.00
CA LYS A 143 -18.78 -30.49 -13.76
C LYS A 143 -17.31 -30.30 -13.38
N SER A 144 -17.03 -30.70 -12.15
CA SER A 144 -15.71 -31.04 -11.65
C SER A 144 -14.97 -31.95 -12.63
N ASP A 145 -14.10 -31.37 -13.45
CA ASP A 145 -13.00 -32.11 -14.06
C ASP A 145 -11.71 -31.59 -13.43
N GLY A 146 -11.21 -32.40 -12.49
CA GLY A 146 -9.93 -32.16 -11.84
C GLY A 146 -8.80 -32.25 -12.86
N ASN A 147 -8.20 -31.10 -13.18
CA ASN A 147 -6.78 -30.95 -13.41
C ASN A 147 -6.43 -29.45 -13.61
N SER A 148 -6.49 -28.65 -12.55
CA SER A 148 -5.79 -27.36 -12.48
C SER A 148 -4.64 -27.50 -11.49
N ASN A 149 -3.42 -27.32 -11.97
CA ASN A 149 -2.16 -27.49 -11.23
C ASN A 149 -1.90 -26.31 -10.26
N GLY A 150 -2.94 -25.81 -9.59
CA GLY A 150 -2.83 -24.74 -8.60
C GLY A 150 -2.29 -25.28 -7.29
N LYS A 151 -1.26 -24.62 -6.74
CA LYS A 151 -0.63 -25.03 -5.47
C LYS A 151 -1.60 -24.89 -4.28
N TYR A 152 -2.50 -23.92 -4.37
CA TYR A 152 -3.47 -23.57 -3.34
C TYR A 152 -4.89 -23.54 -3.87
N THR A 153 -5.86 -23.84 -3.02
CA THR A 153 -7.29 -23.66 -3.28
C THR A 153 -7.86 -22.60 -2.33
N VAL A 154 -8.48 -21.55 -2.87
CA VAL A 154 -9.12 -20.49 -2.05
C VAL A 154 -10.59 -20.41 -2.39
N THR A 155 -11.45 -20.45 -1.36
CA THR A 155 -12.88 -20.18 -1.55
C THR A 155 -13.15 -18.68 -1.42
N ILE A 156 -13.72 -18.09 -2.47
CA ILE A 156 -14.17 -16.70 -2.49
C ILE A 156 -15.69 -16.69 -2.39
N ASP A 157 -16.19 -16.18 -1.27
CA ASP A 157 -17.61 -16.10 -0.99
C ASP A 157 -18.18 -14.71 -1.27
N ALA A 158 -19.08 -14.62 -2.25
CA ALA A 158 -19.87 -13.41 -2.50
C ALA A 158 -21.15 -13.46 -1.66
N SER A 159 -21.20 -12.73 -0.55
CA SER A 159 -22.36 -12.78 0.36
C SER A 159 -23.69 -12.42 -0.30
N HIS A 160 -24.78 -12.94 0.26
CA HIS A 160 -26.16 -12.77 -0.23
C HIS A 160 -26.36 -13.29 -1.66
N GLY A 161 -27.37 -12.83 -2.39
CA GLY A 161 -27.68 -13.18 -3.78
C GLY A 161 -29.14 -13.59 -4.00
N GLY A 162 -29.62 -13.46 -5.23
CA GLY A 162 -31.01 -13.73 -5.59
C GLY A 162 -31.99 -12.81 -4.86
N GLU A 163 -32.98 -13.39 -4.18
CA GLU A 163 -33.96 -12.64 -3.38
C GLU A 163 -33.36 -12.03 -2.11
N ASP A 164 -32.23 -12.53 -1.63
CA ASP A 164 -31.49 -11.89 -0.54
C ASP A 164 -30.60 -10.79 -1.12
N THR A 165 -31.08 -9.54 -1.06
CA THR A 165 -30.38 -8.36 -1.57
C THR A 165 -29.20 -7.92 -0.68
N GLY A 166 -29.09 -8.50 0.52
CA GLY A 166 -28.25 -7.95 1.57
C GLY A 166 -28.66 -6.52 1.94
N ASN A 167 -27.67 -5.70 2.29
CA ASN A 167 -27.87 -4.31 2.67
C ASN A 167 -28.13 -3.42 1.44
N VAL A 168 -29.17 -2.60 1.49
CA VAL A 168 -29.56 -1.69 0.38
C VAL A 168 -29.33 -0.25 0.81
N SER A 169 -28.67 0.54 -0.04
CA SER A 169 -28.44 1.98 0.23
C SER A 169 -29.74 2.79 0.08
N SER A 170 -29.73 4.03 0.57
CA SER A 170 -30.83 4.99 0.34
C SER A 170 -31.09 5.27 -1.15
N SER A 171 -30.07 5.11 -1.99
CA SER A 171 -30.13 5.27 -3.45
C SER A 171 -30.55 4.01 -4.21
N GLY A 172 -30.80 2.90 -3.51
CA GLY A 172 -31.26 1.64 -4.10
C GLY A 172 -30.14 0.75 -4.63
N VAL A 173 -28.88 1.00 -4.26
CA VAL A 173 -27.76 0.11 -4.57
C VAL A 173 -27.83 -1.11 -3.65
N GLU A 174 -27.84 -2.30 -4.22
CA GLU A 174 -27.93 -3.57 -3.49
C GLU A 174 -26.53 -4.11 -3.18
N GLY A 175 -26.24 -4.40 -1.91
CA GLY A 175 -24.92 -4.87 -1.47
C GLY A 175 -24.50 -6.17 -2.15
N LYS A 176 -25.44 -7.08 -2.47
CA LYS A 176 -25.14 -8.33 -3.17
C LYS A 176 -24.43 -8.15 -4.51
N ASP A 177 -24.65 -7.02 -5.21
CA ASP A 177 -24.05 -6.73 -6.51
C ASP A 177 -22.61 -6.26 -6.35
N ILE A 178 -22.34 -5.41 -5.35
CA ILE A 178 -20.98 -4.99 -4.96
C ILE A 178 -20.18 -6.22 -4.52
N ASN A 179 -20.75 -7.06 -3.65
CA ASN A 179 -20.11 -8.26 -3.14
C ASN A 179 -19.74 -9.23 -4.26
N LEU A 180 -20.66 -9.47 -5.21
CA LEU A 180 -20.39 -10.32 -6.37
C LEU A 180 -19.29 -9.74 -7.26
N SER A 181 -19.35 -8.44 -7.55
CA SER A 181 -18.38 -7.76 -8.41
C SER A 181 -16.96 -7.87 -7.83
N VAL A 182 -16.77 -7.54 -6.56
CA VAL A 182 -15.46 -7.63 -5.90
C VAL A 182 -15.00 -9.08 -5.80
N ALA A 183 -15.88 -10.03 -5.45
CA ALA A 183 -15.54 -11.45 -5.40
C ALA A 183 -15.01 -11.99 -6.74
N LEU A 184 -15.71 -11.70 -7.84
CA LEU A 184 -15.29 -12.13 -9.18
C LEU A 184 -13.96 -11.51 -9.60
N LYS A 185 -13.75 -10.22 -9.29
CA LYS A 185 -12.48 -9.54 -9.58
C LYS A 185 -11.33 -10.12 -8.76
N THR A 186 -11.52 -10.35 -7.46
CA THR A 186 -10.54 -10.98 -6.57
C THR A 186 -10.15 -12.35 -7.09
N GLY A 187 -11.16 -13.20 -7.38
CA GLY A 187 -10.91 -14.55 -7.87
C GLY A 187 -10.16 -14.58 -9.21
N LYS A 188 -10.51 -13.72 -10.17
CA LYS A 188 -9.76 -13.60 -11.44
C LYS A 188 -8.28 -13.26 -11.23
N ILE A 189 -7.97 -12.40 -10.27
CA ILE A 189 -6.59 -12.04 -9.93
C ILE A 189 -5.87 -13.26 -9.34
N LEU A 190 -6.52 -13.99 -8.44
CA LEU A 190 -5.97 -15.20 -7.81
C LEU A 190 -5.72 -16.32 -8.84
N GLU A 191 -6.67 -16.58 -9.74
CA GLU A 191 -6.54 -17.54 -10.84
C GLU A 191 -5.33 -17.23 -11.72
N LYS A 192 -5.14 -15.95 -12.08
CA LYS A 192 -3.97 -15.49 -12.85
C LYS A 192 -2.65 -15.72 -12.12
N ASN A 193 -2.67 -15.79 -10.79
CA ASN A 193 -1.53 -16.10 -9.93
C ASN A 193 -1.41 -17.59 -9.59
N GLY A 194 -2.15 -18.47 -10.28
CA GLY A 194 -2.03 -19.92 -10.13
C GLY A 194 -2.74 -20.49 -8.90
N VAL A 195 -3.66 -19.74 -8.29
CA VAL A 195 -4.53 -20.22 -7.22
C VAL A 195 -5.77 -20.87 -7.85
N ASN A 196 -6.16 -22.04 -7.37
CA ASN A 196 -7.44 -22.65 -7.69
C ASN A 196 -8.55 -21.94 -6.92
N VAL A 197 -9.47 -21.27 -7.61
CA VAL A 197 -10.54 -20.49 -6.95
C VAL A 197 -11.85 -21.26 -6.97
N VAL A 198 -12.48 -21.36 -5.80
CA VAL A 198 -13.84 -21.88 -5.65
C VAL A 198 -14.76 -20.71 -5.31
N TYR A 199 -15.62 -20.32 -6.24
CA TYR A 199 -16.62 -19.29 -5.99
C TYR A 199 -17.86 -19.93 -5.37
N THR A 200 -18.40 -19.35 -4.30
CA THR A 200 -19.71 -19.79 -3.78
C THR A 200 -20.85 -19.48 -4.76
N ARG A 201 -20.72 -18.39 -5.51
CA ARG A 201 -21.57 -18.05 -6.67
C ARG A 201 -20.81 -17.19 -7.67
N THR A 202 -21.15 -17.34 -8.94
CA THR A 202 -20.62 -16.50 -10.04
C THR A 202 -21.71 -15.65 -10.72
N ASP A 203 -22.96 -15.82 -10.30
CA ASP A 203 -24.14 -15.09 -10.76
C ASP A 203 -25.04 -14.68 -9.57
N ASP A 204 -26.16 -14.02 -9.88
CA ASP A 204 -27.12 -13.55 -8.88
C ASP A 204 -28.04 -14.68 -8.38
N LYS A 205 -27.46 -15.63 -7.67
CA LYS A 205 -28.18 -16.74 -7.02
C LYS A 205 -28.06 -16.64 -5.50
N ASN A 206 -29.14 -16.98 -4.82
CA ASN A 206 -29.11 -17.19 -3.38
C ASN A 206 -28.50 -18.57 -3.09
N ILE A 207 -27.42 -18.60 -2.33
CA ILE A 207 -26.81 -19.81 -1.79
C ILE A 207 -26.91 -19.73 -0.27
N ASP A 208 -27.48 -20.74 0.38
CA ASP A 208 -27.61 -20.76 1.83
C ASP A 208 -26.23 -20.91 2.51
N VAL A 209 -26.13 -20.45 3.76
CA VAL A 209 -24.85 -20.40 4.49
C VAL A 209 -24.22 -21.79 4.66
N GLN A 210 -25.01 -22.83 4.90
CA GLN A 210 -24.48 -24.19 5.05
C GLN A 210 -23.87 -24.69 3.73
N SER A 211 -24.54 -24.47 2.59
CA SER A 211 -23.98 -24.81 1.29
C SER A 211 -22.64 -24.09 1.02
N ARG A 212 -22.49 -22.82 1.43
CA ARG A 212 -21.21 -22.08 1.29
C ARG A 212 -20.09 -22.69 2.12
N ILE A 213 -20.41 -23.12 3.35
CA ILE A 213 -19.49 -23.83 4.24
C ILE A 213 -19.05 -25.15 3.62
N ASP A 214 -20.03 -25.94 3.14
CA ASP A 214 -19.79 -27.25 2.54
C ASP A 214 -18.91 -27.13 1.30
N MET A 215 -19.14 -26.14 0.44
CA MET A 215 -18.28 -25.86 -0.73
C MET A 215 -16.82 -25.65 -0.34
N SER A 216 -16.56 -24.85 0.70
CA SER A 216 -15.20 -24.58 1.18
C SER A 216 -14.52 -25.83 1.74
N ASN A 217 -15.25 -26.59 2.56
CA ASN A 217 -14.74 -27.78 3.24
C ASN A 217 -14.53 -28.95 2.25
N GLU A 218 -15.46 -29.18 1.32
CA GLU A 218 -15.35 -30.20 0.28
C GLU A 218 -14.20 -29.90 -0.69
N ALA A 219 -13.99 -28.63 -1.04
CA ALA A 219 -12.86 -28.19 -1.83
C ALA A 219 -11.51 -28.29 -1.10
N LYS A 220 -11.53 -28.52 0.22
CA LYS A 220 -10.36 -28.49 1.10
C LYS A 220 -9.58 -27.19 0.94
N SER A 221 -10.31 -26.08 0.99
CA SER A 221 -9.72 -24.77 0.77
C SER A 221 -8.60 -24.51 1.79
N ASP A 222 -7.51 -23.93 1.31
CA ASP A 222 -6.42 -23.44 2.12
C ASP A 222 -6.84 -22.17 2.87
N GLU A 223 -7.74 -21.36 2.30
CA GLU A 223 -8.34 -20.17 2.91
C GLU A 223 -9.78 -19.94 2.40
N LEU A 224 -10.61 -19.27 3.22
CA LEU A 224 -11.91 -18.72 2.81
C LEU A 224 -11.98 -17.21 3.06
N VAL A 225 -12.40 -16.47 2.04
CA VAL A 225 -12.64 -15.03 2.14
C VAL A 225 -14.08 -14.72 1.73
N SER A 226 -14.88 -14.27 2.70
CA SER A 226 -16.26 -13.82 2.48
C SER A 226 -16.34 -12.30 2.37
N ILE A 227 -16.94 -11.80 1.29
CA ILE A 227 -16.99 -10.37 0.95
C ILE A 227 -18.40 -9.83 1.24
N HIS A 228 -18.45 -8.77 2.03
CA HIS A 228 -19.67 -8.14 2.52
C HIS A 228 -19.62 -6.61 2.39
N THR A 229 -20.81 -6.02 2.42
CA THR A 229 -21.04 -4.60 2.67
C THR A 229 -21.80 -4.47 3.99
N ASN A 230 -21.36 -3.60 4.88
CA ASN A 230 -21.95 -3.41 6.20
C ASN A 230 -23.15 -2.46 6.16
N THR A 231 -23.84 -2.28 7.28
CA THR A 231 -24.85 -1.25 7.48
C THR A 231 -24.94 -0.86 8.96
N TYR A 232 -25.29 0.38 9.23
CA TYR A 232 -25.62 0.88 10.56
C TYR A 232 -26.73 1.94 10.46
N PRO A 233 -27.99 1.53 10.26
CA PRO A 233 -29.10 2.45 9.98
C PRO A 233 -29.39 3.46 11.10
N GLU A 234 -29.01 3.15 12.34
CA GLU A 234 -29.20 4.02 13.50
C GLU A 234 -28.27 5.25 13.47
N ASN A 235 -27.15 5.17 12.77
CA ASN A 235 -26.22 6.28 12.57
C ASN A 235 -25.52 6.19 11.21
N THR A 236 -26.02 6.97 10.25
CA THR A 236 -25.51 7.01 8.88
C THR A 236 -24.12 7.67 8.76
N ASP A 237 -23.60 8.29 9.82
CA ASP A 237 -22.23 8.80 9.85
C ASP A 237 -21.18 7.69 10.05
N VAL A 238 -21.58 6.46 10.44
CA VAL A 238 -20.66 5.33 10.59
C VAL A 238 -20.11 4.93 9.23
N HIS A 239 -18.78 4.88 9.12
CA HIS A 239 -18.06 4.53 7.91
C HIS A 239 -16.74 3.80 8.22
N GLY A 240 -16.12 3.23 7.19
CA GLY A 240 -14.82 2.57 7.18
C GLY A 240 -14.88 1.07 6.91
N ILE A 241 -13.72 0.48 6.70
CA ILE A 241 -13.54 -0.94 6.37
C ILE A 241 -13.12 -1.71 7.63
N GLU A 242 -13.71 -2.88 7.84
CA GLU A 242 -13.37 -3.82 8.92
C GLU A 242 -13.30 -5.25 8.40
N THR A 243 -12.39 -6.05 8.96
CA THR A 243 -12.23 -7.46 8.60
C THR A 243 -12.37 -8.33 9.85
N TYR A 244 -13.33 -9.26 9.82
CA TYR A 244 -13.53 -10.23 10.89
C TYR A 244 -12.78 -11.52 10.61
N TYR A 245 -12.17 -12.13 11.62
CA TYR A 245 -11.47 -13.41 11.49
C TYR A 245 -12.06 -14.47 12.42
N SER A 246 -12.01 -15.74 11.98
CA SER A 246 -12.47 -16.87 12.79
C SER A 246 -11.62 -17.07 14.03
N THR A 247 -12.26 -17.38 15.16
CA THR A 247 -11.61 -17.76 16.42
C THR A 247 -11.80 -19.25 16.76
N SER A 248 -12.53 -20.00 15.93
CA SER A 248 -12.77 -21.44 16.15
C SER A 248 -11.65 -22.30 15.59
N ASN A 249 -11.45 -22.26 14.26
CA ASN A 249 -10.48 -23.05 13.53
C ASN A 249 -9.37 -22.15 12.98
N LYS A 250 -8.10 -22.56 13.16
CA LYS A 250 -6.92 -21.86 12.59
C LYS A 250 -6.94 -20.35 12.87
N SER A 251 -7.16 -19.99 14.14
CA SER A 251 -7.43 -18.61 14.56
C SER A 251 -6.27 -17.66 14.28
N GLU A 252 -5.02 -18.12 14.39
CA GLU A 252 -3.86 -17.26 14.14
C GLU A 252 -3.64 -17.04 12.65
N GLU A 253 -3.80 -18.08 11.83
CA GLU A 253 -3.77 -17.98 10.38
C GLU A 253 -4.90 -17.07 9.87
N SER A 254 -6.11 -17.20 10.44
CA SER A 254 -7.26 -16.34 10.10
C SER A 254 -6.97 -14.88 10.47
N LYS A 255 -6.28 -14.63 11.59
CA LYS A 255 -5.92 -13.29 12.03
C LYS A 255 -4.84 -12.66 11.15
N ILE A 256 -3.87 -13.45 10.68
CA ILE A 256 -2.84 -13.03 9.72
C ILE A 256 -3.53 -12.64 8.41
N LEU A 257 -4.32 -13.54 7.83
CA LEU A 257 -5.10 -13.29 6.62
C LEU A 257 -5.94 -12.01 6.73
N ALA A 258 -6.65 -11.82 7.85
CA ALA A 258 -7.45 -10.63 8.08
C ALA A 258 -6.58 -9.36 8.17
N SER A 259 -5.44 -9.44 8.83
CA SER A 259 -4.53 -8.29 9.00
C SER A 259 -3.90 -7.87 7.67
N ASP A 260 -3.51 -8.83 6.84
CA ASP A 260 -2.93 -8.56 5.53
C ASP A 260 -3.95 -7.96 4.58
N ILE A 261 -5.16 -8.53 4.52
CA ILE A 261 -6.25 -7.95 3.72
C ILE A 261 -6.62 -6.56 4.22
N GLN A 262 -6.79 -6.37 5.53
CA GLN A 262 -7.15 -5.08 6.13
C GLN A 262 -6.09 -4.01 5.81
N LYS A 263 -4.80 -4.33 5.98
CA LYS A 263 -3.72 -3.40 5.69
C LYS A 263 -3.72 -2.98 4.22
N GLU A 264 -3.80 -3.94 3.31
CA GLU A 264 -3.72 -3.66 1.87
C GLU A 264 -4.92 -2.86 1.39
N ILE A 265 -6.14 -3.19 1.84
CA ILE A 265 -7.35 -2.50 1.39
C ILE A 265 -7.40 -1.06 1.89
N ILE A 266 -6.96 -0.80 3.12
CA ILE A 266 -6.86 0.57 3.66
C ILE A 266 -5.81 1.38 2.88
N ASN A 267 -4.66 0.79 2.57
CA ASN A 267 -3.59 1.46 1.83
C ASN A 267 -4.04 1.94 0.44
N VAL A 268 -4.81 1.13 -0.30
CA VAL A 268 -5.21 1.47 -1.68
C VAL A 268 -6.49 2.29 -1.77
N THR A 269 -7.40 2.16 -0.79
CA THR A 269 -8.68 2.88 -0.78
C THR A 269 -8.60 4.22 -0.05
N GLY A 270 -7.74 4.35 0.96
CA GLY A 270 -7.72 5.49 1.88
C GLY A 270 -8.94 5.55 2.80
N SER A 271 -9.75 4.49 2.86
CA SER A 271 -10.92 4.39 3.75
C SER A 271 -10.51 4.44 5.22
N VAL A 272 -11.46 4.79 6.10
CA VAL A 272 -11.23 4.74 7.54
C VAL A 272 -10.97 3.29 7.98
N ASP A 273 -9.85 3.10 8.67
CA ASP A 273 -9.46 1.80 9.22
C ASP A 273 -10.20 1.53 10.53
N ARG A 274 -11.09 0.52 10.51
CA ARG A 274 -11.83 0.05 11.69
C ARG A 274 -11.20 -1.20 12.30
N GLY A 275 -10.07 -1.64 11.76
CA GLY A 275 -9.24 -2.74 12.24
C GLY A 275 -9.80 -4.13 11.98
N VAL A 276 -9.01 -5.11 12.43
CA VAL A 276 -9.40 -6.52 12.46
C VAL A 276 -10.16 -6.86 13.74
N LYS A 277 -11.15 -7.76 13.65
CA LYS A 277 -12.05 -8.10 14.75
C LYS A 277 -12.30 -9.61 14.85
N GLU A 278 -12.53 -10.10 16.06
CA GLU A 278 -12.92 -11.49 16.26
C GLU A 278 -14.34 -11.75 15.75
N ALA A 279 -14.52 -12.90 15.08
CA ALA A 279 -15.83 -13.36 14.64
C ALA A 279 -16.84 -13.38 15.79
N GLN A 280 -18.08 -13.02 15.47
CA GLN A 280 -19.21 -13.01 16.40
C GLN A 280 -20.11 -14.23 16.15
N PRO A 281 -20.99 -14.61 17.08
CA PRO A 281 -21.85 -15.79 16.93
C PRO A 281 -22.67 -15.83 15.63
N GLN A 282 -23.06 -14.67 15.09
CA GLN A 282 -23.81 -14.55 13.83
C GLN A 282 -22.96 -14.76 12.57
N HIS A 283 -21.63 -14.81 12.66
CA HIS A 283 -20.74 -15.06 11.52
C HIS A 283 -20.59 -16.58 11.29
N GLU A 284 -21.71 -17.25 11.05
CA GLU A 284 -21.79 -18.71 10.96
C GLU A 284 -20.80 -19.31 9.94
N ILE A 285 -20.62 -18.65 8.79
CA ILE A 285 -19.67 -19.08 7.75
C ILE A 285 -18.21 -19.16 8.25
N LEU A 286 -17.77 -18.22 9.10
CA LEU A 286 -16.41 -18.20 9.62
C LEU A 286 -16.17 -19.32 10.64
N ASN A 287 -17.22 -19.69 11.36
CA ASN A 287 -17.13 -20.68 12.43
C ASN A 287 -17.33 -22.12 11.92
N GLY A 288 -17.95 -22.30 10.75
CA GLY A 288 -18.27 -23.60 10.17
C GLY A 288 -17.22 -24.21 9.24
N VAL A 289 -16.22 -23.44 8.82
CA VAL A 289 -15.22 -23.87 7.84
C VAL A 289 -13.93 -24.36 8.50
N ASP A 290 -13.27 -25.35 7.89
CA ASP A 290 -12.02 -25.96 8.38
C ASP A 290 -10.77 -25.13 8.03
N ALA A 291 -10.89 -24.26 7.01
CA ALA A 291 -9.86 -23.35 6.55
C ALA A 291 -9.73 -22.12 7.47
N PRO A 292 -8.56 -21.43 7.49
CA PRO A 292 -8.51 -20.05 7.95
C PRO A 292 -9.55 -19.23 7.19
N SER A 293 -10.32 -18.43 7.91
CA SER A 293 -11.46 -17.74 7.30
C SER A 293 -11.67 -16.33 7.82
N VAL A 294 -12.04 -15.45 6.89
CA VAL A 294 -12.27 -14.04 7.14
C VAL A 294 -13.51 -13.52 6.44
N MET A 295 -14.10 -12.47 7.01
CA MET A 295 -15.23 -11.72 6.46
C MET A 295 -14.83 -10.24 6.32
N VAL A 296 -14.72 -9.78 5.09
CA VAL A 296 -14.29 -8.42 4.75
C VAL A 296 -15.52 -7.54 4.53
N TYR A 297 -15.68 -6.50 5.35
CA TYR A 297 -16.71 -5.49 5.16
C TYR A 297 -16.14 -4.27 4.45
N LEU A 298 -16.56 -4.06 3.20
CA LEU A 298 -16.02 -3.05 2.29
C LEU A 298 -16.39 -1.59 2.64
N GLY A 299 -17.28 -1.38 3.61
CA GLY A 299 -17.86 -0.08 3.98
C GLY A 299 -19.32 -0.23 4.39
N PHE A 300 -20.00 0.88 4.71
CA PHE A 300 -21.37 0.91 5.23
C PHE A 300 -22.37 1.42 4.19
N MET A 301 -23.32 0.58 3.77
CA MET A 301 -24.39 0.94 2.82
C MET A 301 -25.35 2.02 3.36
N SER A 302 -25.42 2.16 4.68
CA SER A 302 -26.18 3.24 5.34
C SER A 302 -25.50 4.61 5.21
N ASN A 303 -24.20 4.65 4.92
CA ASN A 303 -23.48 5.90 4.67
C ASN A 303 -23.54 6.23 3.18
N GLU A 304 -24.16 7.35 2.82
CA GLU A 304 -24.40 7.73 1.42
C GLU A 304 -23.09 7.84 0.64
N SER A 305 -22.06 8.48 1.20
CA SER A 305 -20.76 8.65 0.55
C SER A 305 -20.03 7.33 0.32
N GLU A 306 -20.06 6.41 1.29
CA GLU A 306 -19.48 5.07 1.09
C GLU A 306 -20.29 4.24 0.11
N SER A 307 -21.62 4.29 0.15
CA SER A 307 -22.45 3.52 -0.78
C SER A 307 -22.24 3.95 -2.24
N GLU A 308 -22.07 5.26 -2.50
CA GLU A 308 -21.72 5.78 -3.82
C GLU A 308 -20.31 5.35 -4.23
N LEU A 309 -19.34 5.45 -3.31
CA LEU A 309 -17.95 5.06 -3.55
C LEU A 309 -17.81 3.56 -3.84
N MET A 310 -18.40 2.70 -3.00
CA MET A 310 -18.38 1.24 -3.17
C MET A 310 -19.05 0.77 -4.46
N ASN A 311 -20.00 1.55 -4.98
CA ASN A 311 -20.64 1.26 -6.25
C ASN A 311 -19.77 1.63 -7.47
N THR A 312 -18.65 2.33 -7.27
CA THR A 312 -17.73 2.67 -8.38
C THR A 312 -16.85 1.48 -8.77
N SER A 313 -16.57 1.36 -10.08
CA SER A 313 -15.63 0.34 -10.58
C SER A 313 -14.23 0.52 -10.01
N ASP A 314 -13.76 1.75 -9.83
CA ASP A 314 -12.43 2.07 -9.26
C ASP A 314 -12.26 1.55 -7.83
N PHE A 315 -13.24 1.77 -6.96
CA PHE A 315 -13.20 1.25 -5.60
C PHE A 315 -13.20 -0.28 -5.61
N GLN A 316 -14.10 -0.89 -6.37
CA GLN A 316 -14.21 -2.35 -6.45
C GLN A 316 -12.96 -3.02 -7.03
N ASP A 317 -12.32 -2.41 -8.03
CA ASP A 317 -11.05 -2.89 -8.61
C ASP A 317 -9.92 -2.83 -7.57
N LYS A 318 -9.78 -1.69 -6.88
CA LYS A 318 -8.80 -1.52 -5.79
C LYS A 318 -9.03 -2.49 -4.63
N SER A 319 -10.27 -2.66 -4.20
CA SER A 319 -10.62 -3.62 -3.15
C SER A 319 -10.26 -5.04 -3.57
N ALA A 320 -10.56 -5.43 -4.80
CA ALA A 320 -10.24 -6.75 -5.31
C ALA A 320 -8.72 -7.00 -5.41
N GLU A 321 -7.96 -6.03 -5.91
CA GLU A 321 -6.49 -6.09 -5.95
C GLU A 321 -5.88 -6.23 -4.55
N ALA A 322 -6.37 -5.45 -3.58
CA ALA A 322 -5.90 -5.51 -2.20
C ALA A 322 -6.27 -6.82 -1.50
N ILE A 323 -7.50 -7.30 -1.65
CA ILE A 323 -7.93 -8.57 -1.07
C ILE A 323 -7.11 -9.72 -1.66
N ALA A 324 -6.93 -9.75 -2.99
CA ALA A 324 -6.12 -10.77 -3.65
C ALA A 324 -4.66 -10.72 -3.18
N LYS A 325 -4.09 -9.52 -3.00
CA LYS A 325 -2.74 -9.36 -2.45
C LYS A 325 -2.63 -9.88 -1.02
N GLY A 326 -3.58 -9.57 -0.15
CA GLY A 326 -3.61 -10.07 1.22
C GLY A 326 -3.69 -11.60 1.29
N ILE A 327 -4.54 -12.21 0.45
CA ILE A 327 -4.64 -13.67 0.30
C ILE A 327 -3.30 -14.28 -0.15
N LEU A 328 -2.67 -13.73 -1.19
CA LEU A 328 -1.41 -14.28 -1.71
C LEU A 328 -0.25 -14.18 -0.70
N SER A 329 -0.22 -13.12 0.11
CA SER A 329 0.72 -12.99 1.24
C SER A 329 0.47 -14.07 2.29
N SER A 330 -0.76 -14.24 2.75
CA SER A 330 -1.13 -15.25 3.74
C SER A 330 -0.87 -16.69 3.28
N LEU A 331 -1.15 -17.03 2.02
CA LEU A 331 -0.83 -18.35 1.47
C LEU A 331 0.68 -18.63 1.47
N SER A 332 1.50 -17.62 1.20
CA SER A 332 2.97 -17.74 1.24
C SER A 332 3.49 -18.03 2.66
N PHE A 333 2.75 -17.60 3.70
CA PHE A 333 3.03 -17.91 5.09
C PHE A 333 2.67 -19.38 5.48
N ILE A 334 1.61 -19.96 4.88
CA ILE A 334 1.19 -21.35 5.11
C ILE A 334 2.25 -22.36 4.60
N ASP A 335 2.92 -22.05 3.51
CA ASP A 335 4.04 -22.83 2.96
C ASP A 335 5.21 -23.00 3.93
N GLN A 336 5.54 -21.95 4.68
CA GLN A 336 6.72 -21.92 5.55
C GLN A 336 6.51 -22.72 6.85
N ASN A 337 5.24 -22.89 7.28
CA ASN A 337 4.90 -23.58 8.53
C ASN A 337 4.44 -25.03 8.34
N SER A 338 4.09 -25.45 7.12
CA SER A 338 3.66 -26.82 6.83
C SER A 338 4.81 -27.84 6.71
N GLY A 339 6.06 -27.38 6.75
CA GLY A 339 7.28 -28.20 6.63
C GLY A 339 7.82 -28.80 7.92
N ASP A 340 7.26 -28.45 9.09
CA ASP A 340 7.84 -28.77 10.41
C ASP A 340 7.00 -29.78 11.19
N ASN A 341 6.73 -30.94 10.57
CA ASN A 341 6.27 -32.14 11.27
C ASN A 341 6.45 -33.35 10.35
N GLN A 342 7.63 -33.97 10.36
CA GLN A 342 7.88 -35.42 10.41
C GLN A 342 9.38 -35.71 10.16
N ASN A 343 9.93 -36.58 11.03
CA ASN A 343 11.20 -37.31 10.97
C ASN A 343 12.50 -36.63 11.41
N GLU A 344 12.82 -36.91 12.68
CA GLU A 344 14.14 -37.45 13.06
C GLU A 344 14.57 -38.57 12.08
N GLY A 345 15.76 -38.44 11.48
CA GLY A 345 16.37 -39.55 10.74
C GLY A 345 17.30 -39.13 9.60
N ASN A 346 18.58 -39.00 9.91
CA ASN A 346 19.75 -39.09 9.02
C ASN A 346 19.54 -39.22 7.50
N GLY A 347 19.90 -38.16 6.77
CA GLY A 347 20.88 -38.22 5.68
C GLY A 347 20.42 -38.69 4.29
N VAL A 348 20.36 -37.72 3.36
CA VAL A 348 21.05 -37.64 2.04
C VAL A 348 20.16 -36.97 0.97
N GLY A 349 20.36 -35.65 0.83
CA GLY A 349 20.56 -34.89 -0.41
C GLY A 349 19.57 -34.95 -1.60
N MET A 350 18.87 -33.82 -1.82
CA MET A 350 18.60 -33.16 -3.13
C MET A 350 18.07 -31.74 -2.80
N SER A 351 18.87 -30.67 -2.77
CA SER A 351 19.28 -29.80 -3.90
C SER A 351 18.13 -29.13 -4.67
N SER A 352 17.61 -28.02 -4.13
CA SER A 352 17.16 -26.87 -4.92
C SER A 352 17.77 -25.60 -4.33
N ASN A 353 18.70 -24.99 -5.07
CA ASN A 353 19.39 -23.74 -4.74
C ASN A 353 18.40 -22.57 -4.86
N GLU A 354 17.88 -22.07 -3.74
CA GLU A 354 17.68 -20.63 -3.58
C GLU A 354 18.32 -20.23 -2.25
N SER A 355 19.36 -19.39 -2.33
CA SER A 355 20.07 -18.95 -1.15
C SER A 355 19.23 -17.92 -0.40
N ASN A 356 18.98 -18.14 0.89
CA ASN A 356 18.37 -17.17 1.81
C ASN A 356 18.84 -15.73 1.51
N PRO A 357 17.90 -14.77 1.36
CA PRO A 357 18.23 -13.40 0.95
C PRO A 357 19.19 -12.77 1.96
N LYS A 358 20.15 -12.02 1.45
CA LYS A 358 21.21 -11.40 2.25
C LYS A 358 20.97 -9.91 2.37
N VAL A 359 21.12 -9.36 3.57
CA VAL A 359 21.04 -7.91 3.81
C VAL A 359 22.24 -7.45 4.62
N VAL A 360 22.70 -6.22 4.38
CA VAL A 360 23.71 -5.61 5.23
C VAL A 360 23.06 -4.65 6.21
N LEU A 361 23.28 -4.86 7.50
CA LEU A 361 22.96 -3.91 8.55
C LEU A 361 24.22 -3.17 8.98
N ASP A 362 24.18 -1.85 8.90
CA ASP A 362 25.29 -0.96 9.26
C ASP A 362 24.90 -0.11 10.48
N PRO A 363 25.27 -0.51 11.70
CA PRO A 363 25.15 0.38 12.84
C PRO A 363 26.17 1.52 12.71
N GLY A 364 25.68 2.74 12.55
CA GLY A 364 26.48 3.95 12.34
C GLY A 364 27.55 4.15 13.42
N HIS A 365 28.63 4.86 13.08
CA HIS A 365 29.73 5.19 14.01
C HIS A 365 30.38 3.94 14.67
N GLY A 366 31.02 4.07 15.83
CA GLY A 366 31.52 2.95 16.63
C GLY A 366 32.74 2.22 16.07
N MET A 367 33.46 2.82 15.11
CA MET A 367 34.76 2.36 14.61
C MET A 367 35.76 3.50 14.65
N GLY A 368 36.97 3.26 15.18
CA GLY A 368 37.91 4.36 15.46
C GLY A 368 37.34 5.31 16.51
N GLN A 369 37.84 6.54 16.59
CA GLN A 369 37.39 7.48 17.63
C GLN A 369 36.03 8.14 17.34
N ASP A 370 35.26 7.61 16.38
CA ASP A 370 33.97 8.14 15.95
C ASP A 370 32.82 7.56 16.79
N VAL A 371 32.29 8.39 17.68
CA VAL A 371 31.19 8.05 18.60
C VAL A 371 29.82 8.53 18.08
N GLY A 372 29.80 9.30 16.99
CA GLY A 372 28.61 10.03 16.55
C GLY A 372 28.15 11.10 17.53
N SER A 373 26.86 11.39 17.51
CA SER A 373 26.22 12.41 18.34
C SER A 373 26.02 11.95 19.78
N ASN A 374 26.02 12.90 20.71
CA ASN A 374 25.65 12.67 22.11
C ASN A 374 24.54 13.65 22.50
N GLY A 375 23.47 13.15 23.10
CA GLY A 375 22.36 13.97 23.56
C GLY A 375 21.59 13.26 24.65
N ASN A 376 21.09 14.01 25.63
CA ASN A 376 20.26 13.49 26.72
C ASN A 376 20.87 12.30 27.50
N GLY A 377 22.20 12.18 27.51
CA GLY A 377 22.93 11.09 28.19
C GLY A 377 23.08 9.82 27.37
N TYR A 378 22.64 9.82 26.10
CA TYR A 378 22.77 8.69 25.18
C TYR A 378 23.83 8.98 24.11
N GLN A 379 24.57 7.94 23.74
CA GLN A 379 25.58 7.98 22.69
C GLN A 379 25.05 7.26 21.45
N GLU A 380 25.18 7.90 20.28
CA GLU A 380 24.64 7.40 19.01
C GLU A 380 25.15 6.01 18.62
N ASP A 381 26.46 5.74 18.75
CA ASP A 381 27.03 4.45 18.38
C ASP A 381 26.51 3.27 19.22
N ASP A 382 26.18 3.50 20.49
CA ASP A 382 25.58 2.51 21.38
C ASP A 382 24.10 2.24 21.01
N VAL A 383 23.32 3.31 20.75
CA VAL A 383 21.91 3.21 20.35
C VAL A 383 21.76 2.50 19.00
N THR A 384 22.55 2.91 18.01
CA THR A 384 22.53 2.35 16.66
C THR A 384 22.93 0.88 16.66
N LEU A 385 23.95 0.50 17.44
CA LEU A 385 24.36 -0.90 17.61
C LEU A 385 23.23 -1.75 18.17
N SER A 386 22.57 -1.28 19.22
CA SER A 386 21.48 -2.03 19.87
C SER A 386 20.31 -2.26 18.89
N ILE A 387 19.85 -1.21 18.20
CA ILE A 387 18.75 -1.32 17.22
C ILE A 387 19.15 -2.28 16.07
N ALA A 388 20.38 -2.18 15.57
CA ALA A 388 20.85 -3.04 14.47
C ALA A 388 20.91 -4.52 14.88
N LEU A 389 21.43 -4.84 16.06
CA LEU A 389 21.51 -6.23 16.55
C LEU A 389 20.11 -6.81 16.76
N LYS A 390 19.20 -6.08 17.41
CA LYS A 390 17.81 -6.49 17.58
C LYS A 390 17.11 -6.71 16.24
N THR A 391 17.31 -5.79 15.29
CA THR A 391 16.77 -5.91 13.92
C THR A 391 17.25 -7.20 13.28
N GLY A 392 18.57 -7.44 13.31
CA GLY A 392 19.12 -8.61 12.65
C GLY A 392 18.81 -9.93 13.36
N GLU A 393 18.55 -9.94 14.67
CA GLU A 393 17.97 -11.12 15.34
C GLU A 393 16.60 -11.48 14.77
N ILE A 394 15.73 -10.49 14.56
CA ILE A 394 14.40 -10.70 13.96
C ILE A 394 14.56 -11.20 12.52
N LEU A 395 15.42 -10.59 11.73
CA LEU A 395 15.65 -10.97 10.34
C LEU A 395 16.23 -12.39 10.20
N ASN A 396 17.22 -12.75 10.99
CA ASN A 396 17.80 -14.11 10.97
C ASN A 396 16.76 -15.18 11.34
N LYS A 397 15.84 -14.89 12.28
CA LYS A 397 14.73 -15.79 12.62
C LYS A 397 13.76 -15.97 11.46
N ASN A 398 13.66 -15.00 10.57
CA ASN A 398 12.80 -15.02 9.37
C ASN A 398 13.58 -15.40 8.11
N GLY A 399 14.65 -16.20 8.24
CA GLY A 399 15.36 -16.75 7.09
C GLY A 399 16.19 -15.74 6.28
N VAL A 400 16.37 -14.51 6.76
CA VAL A 400 17.24 -13.51 6.13
C VAL A 400 18.66 -13.63 6.67
N ASN A 401 19.63 -13.79 5.78
CA ASN A 401 21.05 -13.80 6.12
C ASN A 401 21.55 -12.38 6.40
N VAL A 402 21.76 -12.03 7.67
CA VAL A 402 22.23 -10.69 8.04
C VAL A 402 23.75 -10.62 8.08
N ILE A 403 24.31 -9.65 7.36
CA ILE A 403 25.72 -9.29 7.40
C ILE A 403 25.84 -7.95 8.11
N TYR A 404 26.64 -7.90 9.18
CA TYR A 404 26.85 -6.66 9.93
C TYR A 404 28.16 -5.99 9.53
N THR A 405 28.18 -4.65 9.44
CA THR A 405 29.44 -3.92 9.31
C THR A 405 30.24 -3.91 10.62
N ARG A 406 29.53 -3.97 11.77
CA ARG A 406 30.07 -4.23 13.11
C ARG A 406 29.01 -4.88 14.00
N THR A 407 29.43 -5.70 14.95
CA THR A 407 28.55 -6.34 15.96
C THR A 407 28.90 -5.94 17.40
N LYS A 408 29.87 -5.04 17.56
CA LYS A 408 30.34 -4.53 18.85
C LYS A 408 30.86 -3.10 18.67
N ASP A 409 31.15 -2.46 19.79
CA ASP A 409 31.93 -1.24 19.82
C ASP A 409 33.39 -1.53 19.43
N GLU A 410 33.86 -0.88 18.37
CA GLU A 410 35.23 -0.99 17.86
C GLU A 410 36.05 0.29 18.05
N ARG A 411 35.60 1.23 18.90
CA ARG A 411 36.22 2.55 19.03
C ARG A 411 37.70 2.52 19.38
N ASN A 412 38.06 1.57 20.22
CA ASN A 412 39.41 1.38 20.76
C ASN A 412 40.12 0.16 20.18
N THR A 413 39.47 -0.61 19.29
CA THR A 413 40.03 -1.85 18.73
C THR A 413 40.35 -1.73 17.24
N THR A 414 39.73 -0.78 16.53
CA THR A 414 39.96 -0.51 15.11
C THR A 414 40.51 0.91 14.93
N SER A 415 41.82 1.04 14.67
CA SER A 415 42.44 2.33 14.36
C SER A 415 42.13 2.75 12.93
N CYS A 416 41.24 3.73 12.75
CA CYS A 416 40.87 4.29 11.45
C CYS A 416 40.32 5.72 11.60
N THR A 417 40.40 6.48 10.52
CA THR A 417 39.67 7.74 10.33
C THR A 417 38.20 7.47 9.99
N VAL A 418 37.34 8.50 10.10
CA VAL A 418 35.93 8.41 9.69
C VAL A 418 35.80 7.98 8.22
N THR A 419 36.60 8.55 7.32
CA THR A 419 36.54 8.19 5.90
C THR A 419 36.96 6.74 5.65
N GLU A 420 38.00 6.25 6.33
CA GLU A 420 38.41 4.84 6.24
C GLU A 420 37.35 3.90 6.80
N SER A 421 36.66 4.29 7.89
CA SER A 421 35.57 3.48 8.45
C SER A 421 34.37 3.42 7.49
N LEU A 422 33.99 4.55 6.89
CA LEU A 422 32.94 4.62 5.87
C LEU A 422 33.29 3.78 4.64
N GLN A 423 34.55 3.81 4.20
CA GLN A 423 35.01 2.96 3.10
C GLN A 423 34.93 1.48 3.46
N LYS A 424 35.35 1.09 4.68
CA LYS A 424 35.26 -0.30 5.16
C LYS A 424 33.81 -0.82 5.14
N ARG A 425 32.83 0.00 5.51
CA ARG A 425 31.39 -0.33 5.44
C ARG A 425 30.95 -0.58 4.00
N CYS A 426 31.34 0.31 3.08
CA CYS A 426 31.06 0.16 1.66
C CYS A 426 31.70 -1.12 1.09
N ASP A 427 32.93 -1.45 1.49
CA ASP A 427 33.64 -2.64 1.03
C ASP A 427 32.95 -3.92 1.49
N ILE A 428 32.47 -3.97 2.75
CA ILE A 428 31.65 -5.08 3.27
C ILE A 428 30.38 -5.23 2.43
N ALA A 429 29.65 -4.14 2.20
CA ALA A 429 28.43 -4.17 1.42
C ALA A 429 28.67 -4.60 -0.03
N ASN A 430 29.71 -4.08 -0.67
CA ASN A 430 30.07 -4.42 -2.04
C ASN A 430 30.54 -5.87 -2.22
N ALA A 431 31.11 -6.48 -1.19
CA ALA A 431 31.57 -7.87 -1.21
C ALA A 431 30.52 -8.89 -0.74
N SER A 432 29.39 -8.42 -0.19
CA SER A 432 28.42 -9.26 0.52
C SER A 432 27.56 -10.15 -0.38
N GLY A 433 27.29 -9.69 -1.62
CA GLY A 433 26.21 -10.26 -2.44
C GLY A 433 24.82 -10.07 -1.83
N ALA A 434 24.64 -9.05 -0.99
CA ALA A 434 23.36 -8.69 -0.38
C ALA A 434 22.46 -7.91 -1.35
N GLU A 435 21.15 -8.00 -1.10
CA GLU A 435 20.11 -7.29 -1.84
C GLU A 435 20.21 -5.77 -1.64
N PHE A 436 20.60 -5.34 -0.44
CA PHE A 436 20.77 -3.94 -0.07
C PHE A 436 21.56 -3.78 1.24
N MET A 437 21.95 -2.54 1.51
CA MET A 437 22.48 -2.09 2.81
C MET A 437 21.51 -1.11 3.48
N LEU A 438 21.24 -1.31 4.77
CA LEU A 438 20.59 -0.35 5.64
C LEU A 438 21.58 0.15 6.70
N SER A 439 21.83 1.45 6.71
CA SER A 439 22.58 2.14 7.76
C SER A 439 21.62 2.74 8.79
N ILE A 440 21.89 2.50 10.08
CA ILE A 440 21.06 2.95 11.20
C ILE A 440 21.86 4.00 11.97
N HIS A 441 21.30 5.20 12.05
CA HIS A 441 21.87 6.39 12.71
C HIS A 441 20.86 7.00 13.68
N THR A 442 21.26 8.08 14.36
CA THR A 442 20.34 8.96 15.08
C THR A 442 20.68 10.41 14.77
N ASN A 443 19.68 11.27 14.63
CA ASN A 443 19.94 12.67 14.33
C ASN A 443 20.38 13.45 15.58
N ALA A 444 20.94 14.63 15.36
CA ALA A 444 21.23 15.63 16.38
C ALA A 444 21.25 17.03 15.75
N PHE A 445 20.77 18.01 16.51
CA PHE A 445 20.77 19.40 16.08
C PHE A 445 20.95 20.33 17.27
N ASP A 446 21.53 21.52 17.04
CA ASP A 446 21.80 22.52 18.09
C ASP A 446 20.52 22.94 18.84
N SER A 447 19.38 22.99 18.13
CA SER A 447 18.08 23.20 18.75
C SER A 447 17.49 21.87 19.21
N SER A 448 17.18 21.76 20.50
CA SER A 448 16.45 20.62 21.07
C SER A 448 15.00 20.52 20.58
N GLU A 449 14.49 21.51 19.84
CA GLU A 449 13.17 21.47 19.20
C GLU A 449 13.14 20.59 17.94
N ALA A 450 14.30 20.27 17.35
CA ALA A 450 14.36 19.39 16.19
C ALA A 450 14.05 17.95 16.60
N GLU A 451 12.93 17.41 16.11
CA GLU A 451 12.48 16.06 16.37
C GLU A 451 12.06 15.35 15.08
N GLY A 452 11.89 14.03 15.19
CA GLY A 452 11.24 13.18 14.22
C GLY A 452 12.14 12.21 13.47
N THR A 453 11.49 11.28 12.78
CA THR A 453 12.14 10.27 11.94
C THR A 453 12.34 10.80 10.52
N GLU A 454 13.54 10.65 9.98
CA GLU A 454 13.82 10.79 8.55
C GLU A 454 14.59 9.58 8.00
N THR A 455 14.37 9.30 6.71
CA THR A 455 15.05 8.21 6.00
C THR A 455 15.65 8.76 4.71
N LEU A 456 16.96 8.61 4.57
CA LEU A 456 17.76 9.09 3.46
C LEU A 456 18.07 7.94 2.50
N TYR A 457 18.05 8.23 1.20
CA TYR A 457 18.31 7.21 0.18
C TYR A 457 18.97 7.81 -1.07
N TYR A 458 19.54 6.97 -1.92
CA TYR A 458 20.07 7.41 -3.21
C TYR A 458 18.91 7.76 -4.17
N THR A 459 18.67 9.04 -4.41
CA THR A 459 17.59 9.50 -5.29
C THR A 459 17.88 9.10 -6.74
N GLY A 460 16.88 8.48 -7.39
CA GLY A 460 17.01 7.86 -8.71
C GLY A 460 17.24 6.35 -8.71
N ASN A 461 17.34 5.71 -7.54
CA ASN A 461 17.26 4.25 -7.41
C ASN A 461 15.92 3.85 -6.78
N SER A 462 15.03 3.27 -7.59
CA SER A 462 13.67 2.87 -7.17
C SER A 462 13.65 1.78 -6.10
N TYR A 463 14.69 0.95 -6.02
CA TYR A 463 14.84 -0.08 -4.98
C TYR A 463 15.15 0.56 -3.62
N SER A 464 16.11 1.49 -3.60
CA SER A 464 16.41 2.31 -2.42
C SER A 464 15.20 3.14 -1.97
N GLU A 465 14.48 3.74 -2.91
CA GLU A 465 13.28 4.54 -2.61
C GLU A 465 12.15 3.70 -1.99
N LYS A 466 11.87 2.51 -2.54
CA LYS A 466 10.88 1.58 -2.00
C LYS A 466 11.25 1.14 -0.58
N LEU A 467 12.49 0.72 -0.35
CA LEU A 467 12.97 0.31 0.98
C LEU A 467 12.89 1.47 1.98
N ALA A 468 13.33 2.67 1.58
CA ALA A 468 13.29 3.85 2.43
C ALA A 468 11.86 4.25 2.80
N SER A 469 10.92 4.16 1.87
CA SER A 469 9.49 4.42 2.10
C SER A 469 8.91 3.49 3.17
N LEU A 470 9.16 2.18 3.04
CA LEU A 470 8.70 1.18 4.00
C LEU A 470 9.29 1.40 5.40
N ILE A 471 10.60 1.69 5.47
CA ILE A 471 11.28 1.96 6.75
C ILE A 471 10.72 3.22 7.40
N GLN A 472 10.56 4.30 6.63
CA GLN A 472 10.02 5.56 7.13
C GLN A 472 8.61 5.38 7.70
N GLU A 473 7.72 4.73 6.96
CA GLU A 473 6.34 4.48 7.35
C GLU A 473 6.27 3.68 8.67
N LYS A 474 6.96 2.54 8.72
CA LYS A 474 6.90 1.66 9.88
C LYS A 474 7.55 2.26 11.12
N LEU A 475 8.66 2.99 10.98
CA LEU A 475 9.30 3.66 12.10
C LEU A 475 8.40 4.76 12.68
N VAL A 476 7.86 5.64 11.84
CA VAL A 476 6.94 6.71 12.27
C VAL A 476 5.72 6.10 12.98
N SER A 477 5.12 5.06 12.40
CA SER A 477 3.95 4.40 12.98
C SER A 477 4.26 3.72 14.32
N SER A 478 5.41 3.03 14.43
CA SER A 478 5.77 2.27 15.63
C SER A 478 6.23 3.16 16.79
N LEU A 479 6.97 4.22 16.47
CA LEU A 479 7.59 5.10 17.47
C LEU A 479 6.72 6.31 17.83
N GLY A 480 5.79 6.73 16.97
CA GLY A 480 4.99 7.94 17.19
C GLY A 480 5.81 9.24 17.13
N THR A 481 6.95 9.20 16.45
CA THR A 481 7.85 10.32 16.17
C THR A 481 7.28 11.21 15.06
N TYR A 482 7.71 12.47 15.02
CA TYR A 482 7.30 13.37 13.94
C TYR A 482 7.80 12.86 12.59
N ASN A 483 6.92 12.80 11.58
CA ASN A 483 7.29 12.31 10.25
C ASN A 483 8.00 13.41 9.45
N ARG A 484 9.31 13.31 9.30
CA ARG A 484 10.11 14.25 8.50
C ARG A 484 10.20 13.85 7.03
N GLY A 485 9.71 12.65 6.68
CA GLY A 485 9.68 12.11 5.33
C GLY A 485 11.04 11.64 4.82
N LEU A 486 11.05 11.25 3.55
CA LEU A 486 12.26 10.84 2.87
C LEU A 486 13.14 12.04 2.51
N LYS A 487 14.47 11.87 2.53
CA LYS A 487 15.44 12.89 2.13
C LYS A 487 16.37 12.38 1.05
N ASP A 488 16.87 13.33 0.25
CA ASP A 488 17.97 13.04 -0.68
C ASP A 488 19.24 12.70 0.09
N GLY A 489 19.70 11.47 -0.10
CA GLY A 489 20.93 10.93 0.48
C GLY A 489 22.09 10.91 -0.51
N ASN A 490 21.98 11.50 -1.72
CA ASN A 490 23.01 11.42 -2.77
C ASN A 490 24.37 11.98 -2.38
N TRP A 491 24.45 12.77 -1.31
CA TRP A 491 25.69 13.36 -0.80
C TRP A 491 26.37 12.47 0.27
N LEU A 492 25.67 11.49 0.85
CA LEU A 492 26.21 10.59 1.86
C LEU A 492 27.33 9.72 1.27
N TYR A 493 28.39 9.47 2.05
CA TYR A 493 29.51 8.66 1.57
C TYR A 493 29.06 7.24 1.18
N ILE A 494 28.27 6.61 2.05
CA ILE A 494 27.84 5.22 1.87
C ILE A 494 26.89 5.03 0.68
N THR A 495 26.00 5.99 0.40
CA THR A 495 25.07 5.91 -0.74
C THR A 495 25.80 6.08 -2.07
N ARG A 496 26.89 6.85 -2.10
CA ARG A 496 27.70 7.11 -3.29
C ARG A 496 28.71 6.02 -3.63
N ASN A 497 29.22 5.32 -2.61
CA ASN A 497 30.33 4.37 -2.76
C ASN A 497 29.91 2.90 -2.59
N THR A 498 28.66 2.64 -2.21
CA THR A 498 28.06 1.30 -2.21
C THR A 498 27.41 1.02 -3.56
N LYS A 499 27.60 -0.20 -4.09
CA LYS A 499 27.14 -0.65 -5.40
C LYS A 499 25.78 -1.35 -5.38
N ILE A 500 25.31 -1.71 -4.18
CA ILE A 500 23.97 -2.28 -3.93
C ILE A 500 23.04 -1.15 -3.45
N PRO A 501 21.71 -1.30 -3.59
CA PRO A 501 20.75 -0.36 -3.00
C PRO A 501 21.09 -0.05 -1.55
N THR A 502 21.12 1.24 -1.21
CA THR A 502 21.54 1.71 0.12
C THR A 502 20.53 2.71 0.66
N VAL A 503 20.18 2.55 1.93
CA VAL A 503 19.29 3.43 2.71
C VAL A 503 19.97 3.75 4.04
N LEU A 504 19.78 4.97 4.54
CA LEU A 504 20.15 5.38 5.89
C LEU A 504 18.89 5.85 6.61
N THR A 505 18.63 5.35 7.81
CA THR A 505 17.50 5.80 8.64
C THR A 505 17.96 6.47 9.91
N GLU A 506 17.25 7.52 10.29
CA GLU A 506 17.43 8.25 11.54
C GLU A 506 16.08 8.25 12.28
N PRO A 507 15.86 7.29 13.20
CA PRO A 507 14.57 7.12 13.88
C PRO A 507 14.15 8.30 14.76
N GLY A 508 15.07 9.22 15.11
CA GLY A 508 14.79 10.40 15.94
C GLY A 508 16.06 11.16 16.30
N PHE A 509 15.90 12.25 17.05
CA PHE A 509 16.98 13.15 17.48
C PHE A 509 17.41 12.89 18.93
N LEU A 510 18.69 12.58 19.18
CA LEU A 510 19.18 12.41 20.57
C LEU A 510 19.20 13.73 21.37
N THR A 511 19.24 14.87 20.68
CA THR A 511 19.19 16.20 21.31
C THR A 511 17.78 16.65 21.68
N ASN A 512 16.74 15.93 21.23
CA ASN A 512 15.35 16.17 21.61
C ASN A 512 14.91 15.21 22.71
N ASP A 513 14.33 15.73 23.78
CA ASP A 513 14.01 14.95 24.98
C ASP A 513 13.00 13.82 24.70
N LYS A 514 12.01 14.07 23.84
CA LYS A 514 10.97 13.08 23.50
C LYS A 514 11.58 11.94 22.68
N ASP A 515 12.25 12.26 21.58
CA ASP A 515 12.90 11.25 20.74
C ASP A 515 13.96 10.48 21.51
N ALA A 516 14.82 11.18 22.26
CA ALA A 516 15.85 10.54 23.09
C ALA A 516 15.26 9.60 24.15
N SER A 517 14.12 9.93 24.76
CA SER A 517 13.46 9.03 25.72
C SER A 517 12.97 7.73 25.08
N ILE A 518 12.60 7.77 23.79
CA ILE A 518 12.21 6.60 23.02
C ILE A 518 13.48 5.81 22.67
N LEU A 519 14.42 6.44 21.97
CA LEU A 519 15.62 5.79 21.42
C LEU A 519 16.61 5.34 22.49
N GLY A 520 16.61 5.98 23.64
CA GLY A 520 17.43 5.62 24.79
C GLY A 520 16.85 4.52 25.68
N SER A 521 15.62 4.07 25.41
CA SER A 521 14.96 3.01 26.15
C SER A 521 15.01 1.67 25.40
N ASP A 522 15.18 0.56 26.13
CA ASP A 522 15.16 -0.78 25.53
C ASP A 522 13.86 -1.06 24.76
N VAL A 523 12.71 -0.57 25.28
CA VAL A 523 11.39 -0.73 24.66
C VAL A 523 11.31 0.05 23.34
N GLY A 524 11.79 1.29 23.30
CA GLY A 524 11.78 2.08 22.06
C GLY A 524 12.76 1.53 21.02
N GLN A 525 13.92 1.03 21.44
CA GLN A 525 14.86 0.35 20.55
C GLN A 525 14.29 -0.96 19.98
N GLU A 526 13.55 -1.72 20.80
CA GLU A 526 12.85 -2.93 20.35
C GLU A 526 11.76 -2.60 19.32
N LYS A 527 10.97 -1.54 19.57
CA LYS A 527 9.97 -1.05 18.61
C LYS A 527 10.58 -0.58 17.29
N ALA A 528 11.72 0.11 17.36
CA ALA A 528 12.45 0.56 16.17
C ALA A 528 12.96 -0.65 15.38
N ALA A 529 13.55 -1.64 16.07
CA ALA A 529 14.05 -2.86 15.45
C ALA A 529 12.94 -3.69 14.79
N GLN A 530 11.78 -3.83 15.45
CA GLN A 530 10.61 -4.49 14.88
C GLN A 530 10.10 -3.77 13.64
N ALA A 531 9.98 -2.44 13.70
CA ALA A 531 9.56 -1.64 12.55
C ALA A 531 10.50 -1.79 11.35
N ILE A 532 11.81 -1.72 11.59
CA ILE A 532 12.83 -1.89 10.54
C ILE A 532 12.79 -3.32 9.99
N ALA A 533 12.73 -4.33 10.85
CA ALA A 533 12.67 -5.72 10.42
C ALA A 533 11.42 -6.00 9.59
N SER A 534 10.25 -5.54 10.02
CA SER A 534 9.01 -5.63 9.24
C SER A 534 9.11 -4.92 7.89
N ALA A 535 9.80 -3.77 7.80
CA ALA A 535 9.99 -3.07 6.53
C ALA A 535 10.88 -3.88 5.58
N ILE A 536 11.94 -4.48 6.12
CA ILE A 536 12.87 -5.31 5.36
C ILE A 536 12.20 -6.61 4.88
N LEU A 537 11.44 -7.29 5.74
CA LEU A 537 10.74 -8.52 5.36
C LEU A 537 9.70 -8.23 4.27
N GLU A 538 8.96 -7.13 4.39
CA GLU A 538 8.03 -6.65 3.36
C GLU A 538 8.73 -6.28 2.05
N TYR A 539 9.89 -5.64 2.14
CA TYR A 539 10.67 -5.32 0.97
C TYR A 539 11.16 -6.58 0.23
N LEU A 540 11.57 -7.60 0.99
CA LEU A 540 12.08 -8.88 0.47
C LEU A 540 10.97 -9.86 0.05
N GLY A 541 9.70 -9.58 0.37
CA GLY A 541 8.59 -10.50 0.12
C GLY A 541 8.61 -11.74 1.03
N ILE A 542 9.11 -11.60 2.26
CA ILE A 542 9.16 -12.65 3.29
C ILE A 542 8.08 -12.40 4.35
N VAL A 543 6.92 -11.90 3.91
CA VAL A 543 5.74 -11.65 4.74
C VAL A 543 4.51 -12.18 4.06
#